data_AF-C8NDG2-F1
#
_entry.id   AF-C8NDG2-F1
#
_cell.length_a   1.000
_cell.length_b   1.000
_cell.length_c   1.000
_cell.angle_alpha   90.00
_cell.angle_beta   90.00
_cell.angle_gamma   90.00
#
_symmetry.space_group_name_H-M   'P 1'
#
loop_
_entity.id
_entity.type
_entity.pdbx_description
1 polymer ?
#
loop_
_entity_poly.entity_id
_entity_poly.type
_entity_poly.pdbx_seq_one_letter_code
_entity_poly.pdbx_strand_id
1 'polypeptide(L)'
;MYIQNKIPVYISKKLEPINGTQFMSYFYNTKDILNSNPESTIKRCFNILYHDGLFLKAVYSNLVEYDGCGEEGCYWYYPDMNSPYPEDRFDGVYFAVGFNDPSSTVYVSEQVCFEYAKHACERFMEIHPELEYRKFLTDIINNWKPLNG
;
A
#
# COMPACT_ATOMS: atom_id res chain seq x y z
N MET A 1 -5.02 14.75 17.67
CA MET A 1 -5.26 15.97 16.87
C MET A 1 -4.51 15.76 15.56
N TYR A 2 -5.21 15.35 14.50
CA TYR A 2 -4.59 15.17 13.20
C TYR A 2 -4.19 16.55 12.70
N ILE A 3 -2.89 16.81 12.64
CA ILE A 3 -2.38 17.93 11.86
C ILE A 3 -2.92 17.71 10.45
N GLN A 4 -3.43 18.75 9.79
CA GLN A 4 -3.78 18.72 8.37
C GLN A 4 -2.53 18.31 7.59
N ASN A 5 -2.31 17.00 7.48
CA ASN A 5 -1.15 16.42 6.83
C ASN A 5 -1.43 16.50 5.35
N LYS A 6 -1.08 17.63 4.75
CA LYS A 6 -0.93 17.74 3.30
C LYS A 6 -0.03 16.58 2.87
N ILE A 7 -0.58 15.65 2.09
CA ILE A 7 0.18 14.51 1.56
C ILE A 7 1.38 15.11 0.80
N PRO A 8 2.63 14.77 1.19
CA PRO A 8 3.81 15.28 0.50
C PRO A 8 3.75 14.92 -0.99
N VAL A 9 4.15 15.86 -1.84
CA VAL A 9 4.19 15.61 -3.29
C VAL A 9 5.39 14.71 -3.56
N TYR A 10 5.11 13.49 -4.00
CA TYR A 10 6.12 12.56 -4.48
C TYR A 10 6.02 12.45 -5.99
N ILE A 11 7.14 12.71 -6.67
CA ILE A 11 7.28 12.45 -8.10
C ILE A 11 8.25 11.29 -8.23
N SER A 12 7.79 10.19 -8.80
CA SER A 12 8.59 9.00 -9.04
C SER A 12 9.86 9.37 -9.81
N LYS A 13 11.00 9.21 -9.15
CA LYS A 13 12.31 9.25 -9.80
C LYS A 13 12.54 7.87 -10.36
N LYS A 14 13.05 7.74 -11.60
CA LYS A 14 13.54 6.45 -12.12
C LYS A 14 14.62 5.94 -11.17
N LEU A 15 14.23 5.04 -10.28
CA LEU A 15 15.11 4.38 -9.34
C LEU A 15 15.35 2.97 -9.82
N GLU A 16 16.58 2.52 -9.67
CA GLU A 16 16.94 1.14 -9.96
C GLU A 16 16.32 0.22 -8.90
N PRO A 17 15.70 -0.91 -9.29
CA PRO A 17 15.13 -1.87 -8.36
C PRO A 17 16.22 -2.52 -7.49
N ILE A 18 15.84 -3.02 -6.30
CA ILE A 18 16.76 -3.75 -5.42
C ILE A 18 17.28 -4.96 -6.20
N ASN A 19 18.61 -5.02 -6.38
CA ASN A 19 19.37 -6.06 -7.11
C ASN A 19 19.34 -6.00 -8.65
N GLY A 20 18.88 -4.91 -9.27
CA GLY A 20 19.06 -4.64 -10.71
C GLY A 20 18.51 -5.69 -11.69
N THR A 21 17.69 -6.63 -11.22
CA THR A 21 17.37 -7.86 -11.96
C THR A 21 15.88 -8.07 -12.27
N GLN A 22 14.96 -7.30 -11.67
CA GLN A 22 13.55 -7.38 -12.06
C GLN A 22 12.76 -6.09 -11.82
N PHE A 23 11.84 -5.82 -12.74
CA PHE A 23 10.89 -4.72 -12.71
C PHE A 23 10.14 -4.69 -11.36
N MET A 24 10.14 -3.54 -10.68
CA MET A 24 9.30 -3.28 -9.48
C MET A 24 9.68 -4.00 -8.16
N SER A 25 10.95 -4.17 -7.81
CA SER A 25 11.39 -4.64 -6.47
C SER A 25 11.97 -3.51 -5.60
N TYR A 26 11.16 -2.50 -5.25
CA TYR A 26 11.60 -1.32 -4.49
C TYR A 26 11.57 -1.50 -2.97
N PHE A 27 10.51 -2.12 -2.46
CA PHE A 27 10.34 -2.32 -1.01
C PHE A 27 10.69 -3.75 -0.57
N TYR A 28 10.50 -4.73 -1.43
CA TYR A 28 10.68 -6.15 -1.13
C TYR A 28 11.63 -6.79 -2.13
N ASN A 29 12.42 -7.78 -1.69
CA ASN A 29 13.30 -8.52 -2.58
C ASN A 29 12.48 -9.41 -3.53
N THR A 30 12.96 -9.61 -4.75
CA THR A 30 12.33 -10.44 -5.79
C THR A 30 11.92 -11.83 -5.31
N LYS A 31 12.78 -12.49 -4.53
CA LYS A 31 12.46 -13.83 -3.98
C LYS A 31 11.23 -13.80 -3.07
N ASP A 32 11.06 -12.71 -2.32
CA ASP A 32 9.94 -12.52 -1.40
C ASP A 32 8.65 -12.10 -2.14
N ILE A 33 8.79 -11.48 -3.32
CA ILE A 33 7.67 -11.11 -4.21
C ILE A 33 7.08 -12.35 -4.89
N LEU A 34 7.90 -13.34 -5.23
CA LEU A 34 7.48 -14.58 -5.89
C LEU A 34 6.90 -15.64 -4.92
N ASN A 35 6.55 -15.24 -3.69
CA ASN A 35 5.85 -16.09 -2.74
C ASN A 35 4.43 -16.45 -3.22
N SER A 36 3.73 -17.32 -2.49
CA SER A 36 2.30 -17.53 -2.70
C SER A 36 1.47 -16.33 -2.23
N ASN A 37 0.24 -16.23 -2.70
CA ASN A 37 -0.72 -15.32 -2.09
C ASN A 37 -0.97 -15.68 -0.62
N PRO A 38 -1.23 -14.68 0.25
CA PRO A 38 -1.52 -13.28 -0.10
C PRO A 38 -0.31 -12.36 -0.31
N GLU A 39 0.89 -12.80 0.08
CA GLU A 39 2.11 -11.99 0.10
C GLU A 39 2.48 -11.39 -1.25
N SER A 40 2.43 -12.20 -2.32
CA SER A 40 2.84 -11.75 -3.66
C SER A 40 2.02 -10.55 -4.13
N THR A 41 0.68 -10.65 -4.00
CA THR A 41 -0.24 -9.60 -4.43
C THR A 41 -0.01 -8.30 -3.66
N ILE A 42 0.12 -8.36 -2.34
CA ILE A 42 0.34 -7.17 -1.49
C ILE A 42 1.67 -6.49 -1.84
N LYS A 43 2.76 -7.26 -1.90
CA LYS A 43 4.09 -6.72 -2.19
C LYS A 43 4.15 -6.10 -3.58
N ARG A 44 3.55 -6.74 -4.58
CA ARG A 44 3.47 -6.19 -5.95
C ARG A 44 2.66 -4.90 -5.97
N CYS A 45 1.51 -4.87 -5.29
CA CYS A 45 0.65 -3.69 -5.21
C CYS A 45 1.41 -2.47 -4.70
N PHE A 46 2.14 -2.60 -3.59
CA PHE A 46 2.93 -1.48 -3.05
C PHE A 46 4.05 -1.01 -3.98
N ASN A 47 4.74 -1.93 -4.66
CA ASN A 47 5.78 -1.54 -5.60
C ASN A 47 5.22 -0.82 -6.83
N ILE A 48 4.05 -1.23 -7.34
CA ILE A 48 3.37 -0.57 -8.45
C ILE A 48 2.93 0.83 -8.03
N LEU A 49 2.19 0.96 -6.92
CA LEU A 49 1.76 2.25 -6.39
C LEU A 49 2.94 3.19 -6.12
N TYR A 50 4.09 2.66 -5.71
CA TYR A 50 5.31 3.44 -5.54
C TYR A 50 5.89 3.91 -6.86
N HIS A 51 6.06 3.02 -7.83
CA HIS A 51 6.57 3.37 -9.14
C HIS A 51 5.71 4.44 -9.82
N ASP A 52 4.40 4.37 -9.62
CA ASP A 52 3.42 5.27 -10.24
C ASP A 52 3.22 6.57 -9.44
N GLY A 53 3.97 6.74 -8.35
CA GLY A 53 3.95 7.96 -7.53
C GLY A 53 2.73 8.08 -6.62
N LEU A 54 1.93 7.03 -6.48
CA LEU A 54 0.69 6.99 -5.71
C LEU A 54 0.86 6.48 -4.28
N PHE A 55 2.02 5.93 -3.92
CA PHE A 55 2.23 5.23 -2.64
C PHE A 55 1.87 6.06 -1.40
N LEU A 56 2.35 7.31 -1.29
CA LEU A 56 2.03 8.15 -0.12
C LEU A 56 0.53 8.48 -0.02
N LYS A 57 -0.14 8.67 -1.17
CA LYS A 57 -1.59 8.84 -1.21
C LYS A 57 -2.30 7.57 -0.77
N ALA A 58 -1.86 6.41 -1.25
CA ALA A 58 -2.45 5.13 -0.91
C ALA A 58 -2.31 4.80 0.57
N VAL A 59 -1.14 5.07 1.17
CA VAL A 59 -0.92 4.95 2.62
C VAL A 59 -1.87 5.84 3.40
N TYR A 60 -2.06 7.09 2.97
CA TYR A 60 -2.99 8.00 3.63
C TYR A 60 -4.44 7.51 3.57
N SER A 61 -4.94 7.23 2.36
CA SER A 61 -6.34 6.83 2.19
C SER A 61 -6.66 5.52 2.90
N ASN A 62 -5.74 4.56 2.93
CA ASN A 62 -5.98 3.28 3.60
C ASN A 62 -5.71 3.29 5.12
N LEU A 63 -4.66 3.97 5.60
CA LEU A 63 -4.29 3.91 7.02
C LEU A 63 -4.83 5.10 7.84
N VAL A 64 -5.38 6.13 7.20
CA VAL A 64 -5.96 7.28 7.90
C VAL A 64 -7.45 7.38 7.62
N GLU A 65 -7.87 7.22 6.37
CA GLU A 65 -9.27 7.40 5.96
C GLU A 65 -10.08 6.11 5.96
N TYR A 66 -9.42 4.94 5.99
CA TYR A 66 -10.05 3.62 5.82
C TYR A 66 -10.92 3.57 4.56
N ASP A 67 -10.42 4.18 3.49
CA ASP A 67 -11.06 4.24 2.18
C ASP A 67 -10.20 3.44 1.18
N GLY A 68 -9.49 4.12 0.29
CA GLY A 68 -8.94 3.39 -0.83
C GLY A 68 -8.04 4.16 -1.76
N CYS A 69 -7.11 3.46 -2.40
CA CYS A 69 -6.38 4.00 -3.53
C CYS A 69 -5.97 2.90 -4.49
N GLY A 70 -5.98 3.22 -5.77
CA GLY A 70 -5.55 2.32 -6.82
C GLY A 70 -5.36 3.05 -8.13
N GLU A 71 -4.88 2.30 -9.10
CA GLU A 71 -4.83 2.66 -10.51
C GLU A 71 -5.22 1.44 -11.35
N GLU A 72 -5.21 1.58 -12.67
CA GLU A 72 -5.70 0.54 -13.56
C GLU A 72 -4.91 -0.77 -13.38
N GLY A 73 -5.54 -1.78 -12.80
CA GLY A 73 -4.92 -3.08 -12.53
C GLY A 73 -4.09 -3.15 -11.24
N CYS A 74 -4.19 -2.18 -10.32
CA CYS A 74 -3.55 -2.24 -9.01
C CYS A 74 -4.39 -1.53 -7.95
N TYR A 75 -4.88 -2.28 -6.96
CA TYR A 75 -5.88 -1.80 -6.00
C TYR A 75 -5.53 -2.17 -4.56
N TRP A 76 -5.76 -1.23 -3.65
CA TRP A 76 -5.68 -1.40 -2.19
C TRP A 76 -6.84 -0.63 -1.54
N TYR A 77 -7.84 -1.37 -1.04
CA TYR A 77 -9.13 -0.84 -0.62
C TYR A 77 -9.63 -1.44 0.70
N TYR A 78 -10.17 -0.58 1.56
CA TYR A 78 -11.10 -0.96 2.62
C TYR A 78 -12.51 -1.16 2.05
N PRO A 79 -13.36 -1.95 2.73
CA PRO A 79 -14.73 -2.15 2.33
C PRO A 79 -15.58 -0.92 2.61
N ASP A 80 -16.56 -0.66 1.73
CA ASP A 80 -17.66 0.25 2.01
C ASP A 80 -18.93 -0.56 2.31
N MET A 81 -19.19 -0.77 3.60
CA MET A 81 -20.37 -1.51 4.06
C MET A 81 -21.71 -0.83 3.70
N ASN A 82 -21.68 0.44 3.29
CA ASN A 82 -22.84 1.20 2.84
C ASN A 82 -22.96 1.28 1.31
N SER A 83 -21.95 0.81 0.55
CA SER A 83 -21.94 0.88 -0.91
C SER A 83 -23.18 0.22 -1.49
N PRO A 84 -23.86 0.76 -2.52
CA PRO A 84 -24.97 0.07 -3.18
C PRO A 84 -24.52 -1.22 -3.92
N TYR A 85 -23.22 -1.40 -4.14
CA TYR A 85 -22.63 -2.53 -4.83
C TYR A 85 -22.20 -3.61 -3.83
N PRO A 86 -22.75 -4.84 -3.89
CA PRO A 86 -22.41 -5.91 -2.95
C PRO A 86 -20.93 -6.30 -2.94
N GLU A 87 -20.23 -6.14 -4.06
CA GLU A 87 -18.81 -6.43 -4.21
C GLU A 87 -17.89 -5.53 -3.36
N ASP A 88 -18.35 -4.34 -2.96
CA ASP A 88 -17.61 -3.43 -2.08
C ASP A 88 -17.81 -3.75 -0.60
N ARG A 89 -18.72 -4.67 -0.28
CA ARG A 89 -19.10 -5.06 1.09
C ARG A 89 -18.42 -6.37 1.47
N PHE A 90 -17.17 -6.28 1.91
CA PHE A 90 -16.35 -7.45 2.30
C PHE A 90 -15.70 -7.26 3.68
N ASP A 91 -15.12 -8.33 4.21
CA ASP A 91 -14.37 -8.29 5.46
C ASP A 91 -12.87 -8.06 5.22
N GLY A 92 -12.24 -7.27 6.09
CA GLY A 92 -10.80 -7.02 6.06
C GLY A 92 -10.40 -5.94 5.05
N VAL A 93 -9.31 -6.16 4.32
CA VAL A 93 -8.75 -5.24 3.33
C VAL A 93 -8.49 -5.99 2.04
N TYR A 94 -8.93 -5.40 0.93
CA TYR A 94 -8.80 -5.92 -0.41
C TYR A 94 -7.51 -5.44 -1.08
N PHE A 95 -6.82 -6.37 -1.72
CA PHE A 95 -5.72 -6.08 -2.63
C PHE A 95 -5.93 -6.81 -3.96
N ALA A 96 -5.63 -6.15 -5.06
CA ALA A 96 -5.57 -6.80 -6.36
C ALA A 96 -4.45 -6.23 -7.24
N VAL A 97 -3.85 -7.11 -8.04
CA VAL A 97 -2.84 -6.76 -9.04
C VAL A 97 -3.13 -7.51 -10.33
N GLY A 98 -3.07 -6.81 -11.47
CA GLY A 98 -3.42 -7.36 -12.78
C GLY A 98 -4.91 -7.22 -13.12
N PHE A 99 -5.23 -7.48 -14.38
CA PHE A 99 -6.58 -7.37 -14.91
C PHE A 99 -7.35 -8.67 -14.75
N ASN A 100 -8.43 -8.65 -13.97
CA ASN A 100 -9.44 -9.72 -13.92
C ASN A 100 -8.90 -11.13 -13.62
N ASP A 101 -7.75 -11.24 -12.95
CA ASP A 101 -7.21 -12.51 -12.48
C ASP A 101 -7.63 -12.72 -11.02
N PRO A 102 -8.59 -13.62 -10.73
CA PRO A 102 -9.01 -13.89 -9.36
C PRO A 102 -7.87 -14.46 -8.52
N SER A 103 -6.87 -15.10 -9.16
CA SER A 103 -5.67 -15.59 -8.49
C SER A 103 -4.67 -14.50 -8.14
N SER A 104 -4.94 -13.24 -8.47
CA SER A 104 -4.16 -12.07 -8.07
C SER A 104 -4.98 -11.07 -7.25
N THR A 105 -6.07 -11.55 -6.64
CA THR A 105 -6.95 -10.82 -5.73
C THR A 105 -6.94 -11.48 -4.35
N VAL A 106 -6.75 -10.70 -3.30
CA VAL A 106 -6.61 -11.23 -1.93
C VAL A 106 -7.33 -10.33 -0.92
N TYR A 107 -7.88 -10.96 0.11
CA TYR A 107 -8.48 -10.29 1.27
C TYR A 107 -7.65 -10.67 2.50
N VAL A 108 -7.25 -9.67 3.28
CA VAL A 108 -6.45 -9.89 4.51
C VAL A 108 -7.03 -9.11 5.67
N SER A 109 -6.66 -9.48 6.90
CA SER A 109 -7.04 -8.68 8.06
C SER A 109 -6.34 -7.31 8.03
N GLU A 110 -6.94 -6.33 8.70
CA GLU A 110 -6.37 -4.99 8.84
C GLU A 110 -4.96 -5.03 9.47
N GLN A 111 -4.74 -5.93 10.43
CA GLN A 111 -3.43 -6.13 11.05
C GLN A 111 -2.36 -6.60 10.04
N VAL A 112 -2.71 -7.58 9.19
CA VAL A 112 -1.79 -8.04 8.13
C VAL A 112 -1.52 -6.92 7.12
N CYS A 113 -2.57 -6.19 6.71
CA CYS A 113 -2.41 -5.02 5.86
C CYS A 113 -1.44 -4.00 6.47
N PHE A 114 -1.59 -3.66 7.74
CA PHE A 114 -0.75 -2.70 8.43
C PHE A 114 0.70 -3.15 8.55
N GLU A 115 0.96 -4.42 8.85
CA GLU A 115 2.33 -4.96 8.97
C GLU A 115 3.10 -4.84 7.65
N TYR A 116 2.46 -5.20 6.53
CA TYR A 116 3.07 -4.99 5.21
C TYR A 116 3.25 -3.51 4.91
N ALA A 117 2.22 -2.68 5.12
CA ALA A 117 2.28 -1.25 4.82
C ALA A 117 3.37 -0.56 5.63
N LYS A 118 3.51 -0.88 6.92
CA LYS A 118 4.56 -0.38 7.80
C LYS A 118 5.94 -0.71 7.25
N HIS A 119 6.18 -1.96 6.85
CA HIS A 119 7.45 -2.35 6.25
C HIS A 119 7.75 -1.57 4.96
N ALA A 120 6.76 -1.41 4.07
CA ALA A 120 6.93 -0.62 2.85
C ALA A 120 7.22 0.86 3.16
N CYS A 121 6.58 1.43 4.17
CA CYS A 121 6.84 2.80 4.63
C CYS A 121 8.25 2.96 5.21
N GLU A 122 8.73 1.99 6.01
CA GLU A 122 10.11 1.97 6.52
C GLU A 122 11.11 1.96 5.37
N ARG A 123 10.89 1.10 4.37
CA ARG A 123 11.71 1.05 3.15
C ARG A 123 11.63 2.34 2.33
N PHE A 124 10.46 2.95 2.21
CA PHE A 124 10.30 4.26 1.55
C PHE A 124 11.18 5.32 2.23
N MET A 125 11.16 5.40 3.57
CA MET A 125 11.97 6.38 4.34
C MET A 125 13.48 6.12 4.26
N GLU A 126 13.91 4.90 3.97
CA GLU A 126 15.32 4.58 3.71
C GLU A 126 15.77 5.02 2.32
N ILE A 127 14.89 4.92 1.32
CA ILE A 127 15.14 5.37 -0.06
C ILE A 127 15.05 6.90 -0.17
N HIS A 128 14.11 7.51 0.56
CA HIS A 128 13.80 8.95 0.56
C HIS A 128 14.03 9.53 1.96
N PRO A 129 15.27 9.94 2.30
CA PRO A 129 15.63 10.39 3.63
C PRO A 129 15.09 11.79 3.98
N GLU A 130 14.32 12.42 3.09
CA GLU A 130 13.73 13.75 3.30
C GLU A 130 12.83 13.77 4.55
N LEU A 131 12.98 14.82 5.35
CA LEU A 131 12.33 14.93 6.66
C LEU A 131 10.79 14.96 6.57
N GLU A 132 10.24 15.50 5.49
CA GLU A 132 8.79 15.59 5.29
C GLU A 132 8.14 14.20 5.16
N TYR A 133 8.75 13.30 4.40
CA TYR A 133 8.27 11.93 4.25
C TYR A 133 8.39 11.16 5.56
N ARG A 134 9.52 11.32 6.27
CA ARG A 134 9.74 10.67 7.55
C ARG A 134 8.69 11.09 8.58
N LYS A 135 8.42 12.38 8.71
CA LYS A 135 7.38 12.89 9.62
C LYS A 135 6.02 12.35 9.25
N PHE A 136 5.64 12.48 7.98
CA PHE A 136 4.35 12.02 7.46
C PHE A 136 4.09 10.54 7.74
N LEU A 137 5.03 9.66 7.38
CA LEU A 137 4.86 8.21 7.54
C LEU A 137 4.95 7.76 9.00
N THR A 138 5.85 8.35 9.79
CA THR A 138 5.99 8.02 11.22
C THR A 138 4.72 8.41 11.99
N ASP A 139 4.12 9.56 11.66
CA ASP A 139 2.88 10.00 12.28
C ASP A 139 1.73 9.03 11.97
N ILE A 140 1.62 8.55 10.73
CA ILE A 140 0.59 7.54 10.35
C ILE A 140 0.84 6.23 11.09
N ILE A 141 2.06 5.67 11.01
CA ILE A 141 2.40 4.36 11.61
C ILE A 141 2.16 4.36 13.13
N ASN A 142 2.56 5.41 13.83
CA ASN A 142 2.46 5.44 15.29
C ASN A 142 1.03 5.68 15.81
N ASN A 143 0.14 6.18 14.97
CA ASN A 143 -1.24 6.50 15.35
C ASN A 143 -2.29 5.57 14.70
N TRP A 144 -1.87 4.68 13.80
CA TRP A 144 -2.76 3.71 13.17
C TRP A 144 -3.40 2.79 14.22
N LYS A 145 -4.68 2.47 13.98
CA LYS A 145 -5.46 1.49 14.74
C LYS A 145 -6.35 0.74 13.75
N PRO A 146 -6.76 -0.50 14.03
CA PRO A 146 -7.81 -1.12 13.23
C PRO A 146 -9.14 -0.37 13.39
N LEU A 147 -9.93 -0.31 12.33
CA LEU A 147 -11.29 0.23 12.31
C LEU A 147 -12.23 -0.66 13.14
N ASN A 148 -12.05 -1.97 13.04
CA ASN A 148 -12.83 -2.97 13.78
C ASN A 148 -11.94 -3.62 14.86
N GLY A 149 -11.74 -2.91 15.97
CA GLY A 149 -10.97 -3.37 17.14
C GLY A 149 -11.79 -4.13 18.18
#